data_AF-A0A699Z611-F1
#
_entry.id   AF-A0A699Z611-F1
#
_cell.length_a   1.000
_cell.length_b   1.000
_cell.length_c   1.000
_cell.angle_alpha   90.00
_cell.angle_beta   90.00
_cell.angle_gamma   90.00
#
_symmetry.space_group_name_H-M   'P 1'
#
loop_
_entity.id
_entity.type
_entity.pdbx_description
1 polymer ?
#
loop_
_entity_poly.entity_id
_entity_poly.type
_entity_poly.pdbx_seq_one_letter_code
_entity_poly.pdbx_strand_id
1 'polypeptide(L)'
;ISLNAIREGAADLLVQLLTVASPEIRAAAVFGLGCLVHSGRSAGAAGVVGGPDAPEPPTEDRLPAEQLIANAVRQVVYDPSVLVRCELAVLYARFVRGHAPMVQ
;
A
#
# COMPACT_ATOMS: atom_id res chain seq x y z
N ILE A 1 -7.72 -10.85 2.02
CA ILE A 1 -6.85 -11.00 0.83
C ILE A 1 -5.42 -10.50 1.12
N SER A 2 -5.23 -9.32 1.72
CA SER A 2 -3.88 -8.73 1.90
C SER A 2 -2.89 -9.50 2.78
N LEU A 3 -3.33 -10.17 3.86
CA LEU A 3 -2.39 -10.76 4.82
C LEU A 3 -1.65 -12.00 4.29
N ASN A 4 -2.35 -12.92 3.61
CA ASN A 4 -1.71 -14.10 3.02
C ASN A 4 -0.72 -13.69 1.92
N ALA A 5 -1.07 -12.71 1.08
CA ALA A 5 -0.17 -12.18 0.07
C ALA A 5 1.11 -11.57 0.68
N ILE A 6 1.00 -10.88 1.82
CA ILE A 6 2.16 -10.39 2.57
C ILE A 6 3.04 -11.56 3.02
N ARG A 7 2.45 -12.61 3.59
CA ARG A 7 3.17 -13.81 4.05
C ARG A 7 3.85 -14.60 2.93
N GLU A 8 3.29 -14.53 1.72
CA GLU A 8 3.85 -15.16 0.52
C GLU A 8 4.93 -14.30 -0.16
N GLY A 9 5.29 -13.14 0.40
CA GLY A 9 6.35 -12.28 -0.16
C GLY A 9 5.92 -11.52 -1.41
N ALA A 10 4.61 -11.27 -1.59
CA ALA A 10 4.10 -10.57 -2.77
C ALA A 10 4.69 -9.15 -2.90
N ALA A 11 4.99 -8.48 -1.79
CA ALA A 11 5.60 -7.15 -1.81
C ALA A 11 6.98 -7.17 -2.46
N ASP A 12 7.85 -8.12 -2.08
CA ASP A 12 9.19 -8.28 -2.68
C ASP A 12 9.13 -8.54 -4.19
N LEU A 13 8.22 -9.43 -4.62
CA LEU A 13 8.03 -9.75 -6.03
C LEU A 13 7.58 -8.52 -6.83
N LEU A 14 6.62 -7.76 -6.30
CA LEU A 14 6.12 -6.55 -6.96
C LEU A 14 7.16 -5.42 -6.96
N VAL A 15 8.00 -5.32 -5.93
CA VAL A 15 9.11 -4.34 -5.90
C VAL A 15 10.11 -4.58 -7.02
N GLN A 16 10.42 -5.84 -7.35
CA GLN A 16 11.31 -6.17 -8.47
C GLN A 16 10.78 -5.66 -9.82
N LEU A 17 9.46 -5.47 -9.94
CA LEU A 17 8.84 -4.98 -11.16
C LEU A 17 8.89 -3.45 -11.30
N LEU A 18 9.33 -2.70 -10.29
CA LEU A 18 9.39 -1.23 -10.33
C LEU A 18 10.48 -0.68 -11.26
N THR A 19 11.39 -1.51 -11.75
CA THR A 19 12.53 -1.08 -12.60
C THR A 19 12.48 -1.64 -14.02
N VAL A 20 11.41 -2.35 -14.38
CA VAL A 20 11.25 -2.90 -15.74
C VAL A 20 11.00 -1.80 -16.77
N ALA A 21 11.33 -2.07 -18.03
CA ALA A 21 11.23 -1.08 -19.10
C ALA A 21 9.79 -0.62 -19.40
N SER A 22 8.81 -1.52 -19.36
CA SER A 22 7.40 -1.22 -19.67
C SER A 22 6.76 -0.38 -18.55
N PRO A 23 6.27 0.83 -18.85
CA PRO A 23 5.57 1.65 -17.86
C PRO A 23 4.24 1.04 -17.39
N GLU A 24 3.59 0.22 -18.21
CA GLU A 24 2.36 -0.50 -17.85
C GLU A 24 2.63 -1.52 -16.74
N ILE A 25 3.73 -2.27 -16.85
CA ILE A 25 4.12 -3.24 -15.82
C ILE A 25 4.52 -2.52 -14.53
N ARG A 26 5.28 -1.43 -14.62
CA ARG A 26 5.63 -0.61 -13.43
C ARG A 26 4.38 -0.06 -12.75
N ALA A 27 3.43 0.48 -13.51
CA ALA A 27 2.18 1.01 -12.98
C ALA A 27 1.34 -0.09 -12.32
N ALA A 28 1.21 -1.26 -12.95
CA ALA A 28 0.53 -2.42 -12.37
C ALA A 28 1.20 -2.90 -11.07
N ALA A 29 2.53 -2.85 -11.00
CA ALA A 29 3.27 -3.16 -9.78
C ALA A 29 2.97 -2.16 -8.66
N VAL A 30 2.98 -0.86 -8.95
CA VAL A 30 2.59 0.20 -8.00
C VAL A 30 1.16 0.00 -7.50
N PHE A 31 0.22 -0.28 -8.41
CA PHE A 31 -1.17 -0.59 -8.04
C PHE A 31 -1.26 -1.81 -7.09
N GLY A 32 -0.55 -2.89 -7.43
CA GLY A 32 -0.49 -4.11 -6.61
C GLY A 32 0.09 -3.84 -5.22
N LEU A 33 1.21 -3.10 -5.14
CA LEU A 33 1.81 -2.67 -3.87
C LEU A 33 0.83 -1.82 -3.06
N GLY A 34 0.10 -0.92 -3.72
CA GLY A 34 -0.93 -0.09 -3.08
C GLY A 34 -2.03 -0.94 -2.45
N CYS A 35 -2.44 -2.04 -3.08
CA CYS A 35 -3.44 -2.96 -2.53
C CYS A 35 -2.96 -3.68 -1.25
N LEU A 36 -1.65 -3.82 -1.04
CA LEU A 36 -1.07 -4.40 0.18
C LEU A 36 -1.05 -3.40 1.36
N VAL A 37 -1.03 -2.09 1.08
CA VAL A 37 -1.08 -1.02 2.09
C VAL A 37 -2.45 -0.96 2.76
N HIS A 38 -2.49 -0.94 4.11
CA HIS A 38 -3.70 -0.63 4.85
C HIS A 38 -4.13 0.80 4.59
N SER A 39 -5.41 1.02 4.26
CA SER A 39 -5.94 2.37 4.09
C SER A 39 -6.96 2.74 5.16
N GLY A 40 -6.96 2.05 6.30
CA GLY A 40 -8.06 2.04 7.24
C GLY A 40 -9.31 1.41 6.61
N ARG A 41 -10.11 0.68 7.38
CA ARG A 41 -11.44 0.30 6.88
C ARG A 41 -12.21 1.58 6.59
N SER A 42 -12.95 1.61 5.48
CA SER A 42 -13.91 2.68 5.28
C SER A 42 -14.88 2.67 6.45
N ALA A 43 -14.90 3.74 7.24
CA ALA A 43 -15.96 4.07 8.17
C ALA A 43 -17.28 4.41 7.41
N GLY A 44 -17.59 3.64 6.36
CA GLY A 44 -18.89 3.63 5.70
C GLY A 44 -19.93 2.80 6.46
N ALA A 45 -19.53 2.13 7.54
CA ALA A 45 -20.45 1.63 8.56
C ALA A 45 -20.36 2.57 9.76
N ALA A 46 -21.11 3.66 9.69
CA ALA A 46 -21.42 4.46 10.87
C ALA A 46 -22.13 3.57 11.89
N GLY A 47 -21.54 3.47 13.09
CA GLY A 47 -22.17 2.87 14.25
C GLY A 47 -21.62 1.50 14.62
N VAL A 48 -20.57 1.47 15.43
CA VAL A 48 -20.58 0.99 16.83
C VAL A 48 -19.14 1.12 17.33
N VAL A 49 -18.91 2.07 18.24
CA VAL A 49 -17.69 2.11 19.05
C VAL A 49 -17.75 0.89 19.97
N GLY A 50 -16.92 -0.12 19.71
CA GLY A 50 -16.83 -1.34 20.52
C GLY A 50 -17.33 -2.65 19.88
N GLY A 51 -17.52 -2.69 18.55
CA GLY A 51 -17.80 -3.94 17.83
C GLY A 51 -16.53 -4.63 17.29
N PRO A 52 -16.65 -5.86 16.74
CA PRO A 52 -15.56 -6.60 16.05
C PRO A 52 -14.96 -5.87 14.83
N ASP A 53 -15.44 -4.66 14.55
CA ASP A 53 -14.93 -3.72 13.55
C ASP A 53 -13.99 -2.66 14.12
N ALA A 54 -13.50 -2.85 15.36
CA ALA A 54 -12.35 -2.11 15.87
C ALA A 54 -11.17 -2.25 14.87
N PRO A 55 -10.38 -1.18 14.64
CA PRO A 55 -9.19 -1.27 13.81
C PRO A 55 -8.28 -2.33 14.42
N GLU A 56 -8.18 -3.49 13.75
CA GLU A 56 -7.32 -4.57 14.21
C GLU A 56 -5.89 -4.02 14.23
N PRO A 57 -5.15 -4.16 15.34
CA PRO A 57 -3.77 -3.70 15.39
C PRO A 57 -3.01 -4.31 14.21
N PRO A 58 -2.11 -3.53 13.57
CA PRO A 58 -1.36 -4.06 12.44
C PRO A 58 -0.63 -5.32 12.88
N THR A 59 -0.90 -6.43 12.20
CA THR A 59 -0.22 -7.71 12.44
C THR A 59 1.29 -7.54 12.33
N GLU A 60 2.09 -8.34 13.06
CA GLU A 60 3.56 -8.25 13.02
C GLU A 60 4.14 -8.29 11.60
N ASP A 61 3.50 -9.05 10.69
CA ASP A 61 3.91 -9.17 9.29
C ASP A 61 3.69 -7.89 8.46
N ARG A 62 2.80 -7.00 8.91
CA ARG A 62 2.26 -5.91 8.09
C ARG A 62 3.15 -4.68 8.09
N LEU A 63 3.60 -4.24 9.25
CA LEU A 63 4.45 -3.05 9.37
C LEU A 63 5.76 -3.20 8.57
N PRO A 64 6.47 -4.34 8.62
CA PRO A 64 7.66 -4.55 7.79
C PRO A 64 7.35 -4.48 6.29
N ALA A 65 6.24 -5.08 5.85
CA ALA A 65 5.83 -5.05 4.45
C ALA A 65 5.50 -3.61 3.99
N GLU A 66 4.77 -2.85 4.80
CA GLU A 66 4.45 -1.45 4.49
C GLU A 66 5.70 -0.55 4.47
N GLN A 67 6.66 -0.78 5.36
CA GLN A 67 7.97 -0.09 5.35
C GLN A 67 8.78 -0.42 4.09
N LEU A 68 8.81 -1.69 3.68
CA LEU A 68 9.45 -2.14 2.45
C LEU A 68 8.82 -1.42 1.24
N ILE A 69 7.49 -1.42 1.16
CA ILE A 69 6.75 -0.75 0.08
C ILE A 69 7.11 0.74 0.05
N ALA A 70 7.03 1.43 1.19
CA ALA A 70 7.31 2.87 1.29
C ALA A 70 8.73 3.22 0.83
N ASN A 71 9.72 2.41 1.24
CA ASN A 71 11.11 2.60 0.83
C ASN A 71 11.33 2.39 -0.66
N ALA A 72 10.68 1.37 -1.24
CA ALA A 72 10.80 1.05 -2.65
C ALA A 72 10.16 2.12 -3.55
N VAL A 73 8.90 2.52 -3.26
CA VAL A 73 8.19 3.50 -4.09
C VAL A 73 8.80 4.89 -4.04
N ARG A 74 9.49 5.24 -2.94
CA ARG A 74 10.23 6.50 -2.81
C ARG A 74 11.31 6.65 -3.88
N GLN A 75 11.89 5.54 -4.37
CA GLN A 75 12.94 5.57 -5.40
C GLN A 75 12.38 5.85 -6.81
N VAL A 76 11.06 5.71 -7.02
CA VAL A 76 10.42 5.85 -8.34
C VAL A 76 9.43 7.01 -8.42
N VAL A 77 9.45 7.93 -7.45
CA VAL A 77 8.57 9.13 -7.44
C VAL A 77 8.70 9.97 -8.70
N TYR A 78 9.90 10.05 -9.26
CA TYR A 78 10.21 10.80 -10.48
C TYR A 78 10.16 9.92 -11.74
N ASP A 79 9.35 8.85 -11.76
CA ASP A 79 9.18 8.02 -12.95
C ASP A 79 8.79 8.91 -14.16
N PRO A 80 9.39 8.71 -15.34
CA PRO A 80 9.07 9.52 -16.52
C PRO A 80 7.63 9.35 -17.01
N SER A 81 6.99 8.22 -16.72
CA SER A 81 5.63 7.92 -17.14
C SER A 81 4.58 8.57 -16.22
N VAL A 82 3.66 9.33 -16.81
CA VAL A 82 2.50 9.88 -16.09
C VAL A 82 1.64 8.77 -15.50
N LEU A 83 1.49 7.63 -16.20
CA LEU A 83 0.71 6.48 -15.73
C LEU A 83 1.24 5.96 -14.39
N VAL A 84 2.55 5.77 -14.28
CA VAL A 84 3.19 5.30 -13.05
C VAL A 84 3.03 6.33 -11.93
N ARG A 85 3.19 7.62 -12.23
CA ARG A 85 3.02 8.69 -11.25
C ARG A 85 1.57 8.81 -10.75
N CYS A 86 0.57 8.56 -11.59
CA CYS A 86 -0.83 8.49 -11.18
C CYS A 86 -1.05 7.37 -10.16
N GLU A 87 -0.54 6.16 -10.42
CA GLU A 87 -0.65 5.05 -9.46
C GLU A 87 0.11 5.32 -8.16
N LEU A 88 1.27 5.98 -8.23
CA LEU A 88 2.02 6.40 -7.04
C LEU A 88 1.20 7.37 -6.16
N ALA A 89 0.50 8.32 -6.78
CA ALA A 89 -0.36 9.25 -6.04
C ALA A 89 -1.50 8.52 -5.32
N VAL A 90 -2.13 7.52 -5.96
CA VAL A 90 -3.17 6.69 -5.34
C VAL A 90 -2.60 5.89 -4.17
N LEU A 91 -1.43 5.26 -4.36
CA LEU A 91 -0.73 4.51 -3.31
C LEU A 91 -0.36 5.42 -2.12
N TYR A 92 0.09 6.65 -2.35
CA TYR A 92 0.37 7.59 -1.27
C TYR A 92 -0.89 8.02 -0.54
N ALA A 93 -2.00 8.26 -1.24
CA ALA A 93 -3.29 8.55 -0.61
C ALA A 93 -3.74 7.40 0.31
N ARG A 94 -3.44 6.15 -0.06
CA ARG A 94 -3.69 4.97 0.78
C ARG A 94 -2.84 4.96 2.04
N PHE A 95 -1.54 5.27 1.94
CA PHE A 95 -0.66 5.43 3.11
C PHE A 95 -1.16 6.54 4.04
N VAL A 96 -1.43 7.73 3.50
CA VAL A 96 -1.94 8.86 4.29
C VAL A 96 -3.21 8.48 5.02
N ARG A 97 -4.15 7.82 4.36
CA ARG A 97 -5.42 7.40 4.98
C ARG A 97 -5.22 6.35 6.08
N GLY A 98 -4.35 5.37 5.86
CA GLY A 98 -4.08 4.30 6.84
C GLY A 98 -3.33 4.79 8.08
N HIS A 99 -2.44 5.77 7.90
CA HIS A 99 -1.54 6.27 8.94
C HIS A 99 -1.94 7.63 9.51
N ALA A 100 -3.02 8.26 9.00
CA ALA A 100 -3.54 9.54 9.50
C ALA A 100 -3.70 9.61 11.04
N PRO A 101 -4.17 8.56 11.74
CA PRO A 101 -4.30 8.59 13.19
C PRO A 101 -2.95 8.65 13.94
N MET A 102 -1.84 8.31 13.28
CA MET A 102 -0.50 8.33 13.87
C MET A 102 0.22 9.68 13.71
N VAL A 103 -0.39 10.62 12.99
CA VAL A 103 0.19 11.94 12.66
C VAL A 103 -0.51 13.07 13.44
N GLN A 104 -1.49 12.75 14.29
CA GLN A 104 -2.17 13.69 15.21
C GLN A 104 -1.55 13.65 16.59
#